data_AF-A0A4D4L1Z8-F1
#
_entry.id   AF-A0A4D4L1Z8-F1
#
_cell.length_a   1.000
_cell.length_b   1.000
_cell.length_c   1.000
_cell.angle_alpha   90.00
_cell.angle_beta   90.00
_cell.angle_gamma   90.00
#
_symmetry.space_group_name_H-M   'P 1'
#
loop_
_entity.id
_entity.type
_entity.pdbx_description
1 polymer ?
#
loop_
_entity_poly.entity_id
_entity_poly.type
_entity_poly.pdbx_seq_one_letter_code
_entity_poly.pdbx_strand_id
1 'polypeptide(L)' 'MRLQETKYQGMPAAIWEFKFRGEVRMFRAIDLGFGNEGDKEYAIYLSAPDADWSTYRPIFDEVRDGFRILS' A
#
# COMPACT_ATOMS: atom_id res chain seq x y z
N MET A 1 -5.43 15.74 -5.39
CA MET A 1 -4.41 14.73 -5.03
C MET A 1 -3.54 14.53 -6.27
N ARG A 2 -2.23 14.77 -6.21
CA ARG A 2 -1.34 14.57 -7.38
C ARG A 2 -0.59 13.26 -7.15
N LEU A 3 -0.82 12.30 -8.03
CA LEU A 3 -0.03 11.06 -8.08
C LEU A 3 1.42 11.46 -8.40
N GLN A 4 2.36 11.18 -7.51
CA GLN A 4 3.76 11.15 -7.91
C GLN A 4 3.97 9.89 -8.74
N GLU A 5 4.49 10.04 -9.95
CA GLU A 5 4.88 8.90 -10.78
C GLU A 5 5.87 8.05 -9.98
N THR A 6 5.42 6.85 -9.61
CA THR A 6 6.20 5.88 -8.86
C THR A 6 6.29 4.62 -9.69
N LYS A 7 7.40 3.90 -9.59
CA LYS A 7 7.55 2.56 -10.15
C LYS A 7 7.77 1.56 -9.04
N TYR A 8 7.20 0.37 -9.22
CA TYR A 8 7.44 -0.77 -8.33
C TYR A 8 7.63 -2.03 -9.16
N GLN A 9 8.74 -2.75 -8.93
CA GLN A 9 9.18 -3.88 -9.76
C GLN A 9 9.18 -3.58 -11.27
N GLY A 10 9.53 -2.33 -11.64
CA GLY A 10 9.57 -1.87 -13.04
C GLY A 10 8.22 -1.43 -13.64
N MET A 11 7.10 -1.71 -12.96
CA MET A 11 5.76 -1.35 -13.41
C MET A 11 5.32 0.03 -12.93
N PRO A 12 4.40 0.72 -13.64
CA PRO A 12 3.69 1.87 -13.11
C PRO A 12 3.07 1.58 -11.75
N ALA A 13 3.18 2.53 -10.81
CA ALA A 13 2.70 2.38 -9.46
C ALA A 13 2.13 3.68 -8.88
N ALA A 14 1.25 3.49 -7.90
CA ALA A 14 0.56 4.51 -7.14
C ALA A 14 0.64 4.14 -5.66
N ILE A 15 1.05 5.08 -4.80
CA ILE A 15 1.04 4.89 -3.35
C ILE A 15 0.15 5.92 -2.68
N TRP A 16 -0.71 5.46 -1.79
CA TRP A 16 -1.64 6.27 -1.02
C TRP A 16 -1.48 5.99 0.46
N GLU A 17 -1.56 7.03 1.28
CA GLU A 17 -1.66 6.89 2.73
C GLU A 17 -2.78 7.78 3.25
N PHE A 18 -3.71 7.21 4.02
CA PHE A 18 -4.91 7.90 4.45
C PHE A 18 -5.41 7.39 5.81
N LYS A 19 -6.21 8.21 6.49
CA LYS A 19 -6.91 7.85 7.73
C LYS A 19 -8.39 7.74 7.46
N PHE A 20 -9.06 6.84 8.18
CA PHE A 20 -10.51 6.68 8.12
C PHE A 20 -11.07 6.32 9.50
N ARG A 21 -12.32 6.70 9.76
CA ARG A 21 -13.02 6.35 10.99
C ARG A 21 -13.66 4.98 10.81
N GLY A 22 -13.22 3.99 11.58
CA GLY A 22 -13.93 2.72 11.74
C GLY A 22 -15.01 2.82 12.82
N GLU A 23 -15.73 1.73 13.05
CA GLU A 23 -16.84 1.70 14.01
C GLU A 23 -16.40 2.05 15.45
N VAL A 24 -15.24 1.53 15.87
CA VAL A 24 -14.78 1.64 17.27
C VAL A 24 -13.59 2.59 17.46
N ARG A 25 -12.85 2.93 16.41
CA ARG A 25 -11.63 3.78 16.48
C ARG A 25 -11.20 4.29 15.12
N MET A 26 -10.23 5.20 15.12
CA MET A 26 -9.55 5.65 13.90
C MET A 26 -8.57 4.59 13.40
N PHE A 27 -8.50 4.45 12.09
CA PHE A 27 -7.55 3.61 11.38
C PHE A 27 -6.71 4.47 10.44
N ARG A 28 -5.52 3.97 10.13
CA ARG A 28 -4.66 4.47 9.06
C ARG A 28 -4.37 3.31 8.11
N ALA A 29 -4.28 3.63 6.82
CA ALA A 29 -3.97 2.68 5.78
C ALA A 29 -2.91 3.21 4.83
N ILE A 30 -2.18 2.27 4.24
CA ILE A 30 -1.26 2.48 3.13
C ILE A 30 -1.60 1.47 2.03
N ASP A 31 -1.63 1.94 0.80
CA ASP A 31 -1.99 1.16 -0.39
C ASP A 31 -0.96 1.43 -1.50
N LEU A 32 -0.30 0.38 -1.97
CA LEU A 32 0.57 0.41 -3.15
C LEU A 32 -0.10 -0.42 -4.25
N GLY A 33 -0.71 0.27 -5.21
CA GLY A 33 -1.20 -0.32 -6.46
C GLY A 33 -0.13 -0.26 -7.54
N PHE A 34 0.00 -1.32 -8.33
CA PHE A 34 0.98 -1.39 -9.43
C PHE A 34 0.59 -2.41 -10.50
N GLY A 35 1.02 -2.15 -11.73
CA GLY A 35 0.71 -2.99 -12.89
C GLY A 35 0.73 -2.18 -14.19
N ASN A 36 0.61 -2.88 -15.32
CA ASN A 36 0.39 -2.22 -16.61
C ASN A 36 -1.12 -2.21 -16.90
N GLU A 37 -1.59 -1.10 -17.47
CA GLU A 37 -2.97 -0.98 -17.92
C GLU A 37 -3.28 -2.08 -18.94
N GLY A 38 -4.39 -2.80 -18.73
CA GLY A 38 -4.82 -3.90 -19.59
C GLY A 38 -4.18 -5.26 -19.27
N ASP A 39 -3.18 -5.30 -18.39
CA ASP A 39 -2.61 -6.53 -17.85
C ASP A 39 -3.18 -6.84 -16.45
N LYS A 40 -2.57 -7.80 -15.75
CA LYS A 40 -2.87 -8.09 -14.36
C LYS A 40 -2.25 -7.02 -13.46
N GLU A 41 -3.11 -6.35 -12.69
CA GLU A 41 -2.72 -5.36 -11.69
C GLU A 41 -2.74 -5.97 -10.28
N TYR A 42 -1.92 -5.41 -9.40
CA TYR A 42 -1.70 -5.88 -8.03
C TYR A 42 -1.81 -4.72 -7.05
N ALA A 43 -2.15 -5.03 -5.81
CA ALA A 43 -2.09 -4.08 -4.70
C ALA A 43 -1.53 -4.75 -3.44
N ILE A 44 -0.68 -4.03 -2.72
CA ILE A 44 -0.31 -4.35 -1.34
C ILE A 44 -1.03 -3.33 -0.46
N TYR A 45 -1.90 -3.81 0.43
CA TYR A 45 -2.69 -2.98 1.31
C TYR A 45 -2.45 -3.37 2.78
N LEU A 46 -2.22 -2.37 3.63
CA LEU A 46 -2.17 -2.55 5.08
C LEU A 46 -3.02 -1.46 5.74
N SER A 47 -3.88 -1.87 6.68
CA SER A 47 -4.56 -0.97 7.60
C SER A 47 -4.40 -1.45 9.04
N ALA A 48 -4.30 -0.49 9.96
CA ALA A 48 -4.15 -0.75 11.39
C ALA A 48 -4.77 0.40 12.20
N PRO A 49 -5.05 0.20 13.51
CA PRO A 49 -5.45 1.30 14.38
C PRO A 49 -4.43 2.45 14.28
N ASP A 50 -4.92 3.69 14.16
CA ASP A 50 -4.05 4.86 13.98
C ASP A 50 -3.09 5.06 15.17
N ALA A 51 -3.55 4.70 16.37
CA ALA A 51 -2.75 4.76 17.60
C ALA A 51 -1.53 3.81 17.57
N ASP A 52 -1.62 2.70 16.85
CA ASP A 52 -0.58 1.68 16.77
C ASP A 52 0.21 1.76 15.46
N TRP A 53 0.01 2.81 14.66
CA TRP A 53 0.52 2.88 13.29
C TRP A 53 2.03 2.67 13.17
N SER A 54 2.81 3.25 14.10
CA SER A 54 4.27 3.11 14.09
C SER A 54 4.74 1.67 14.27
N THR A 55 3.95 0.82 14.94
CA THR A 55 4.22 -0.61 15.12
C THR A 55 3.97 -1.39 13.84
N TYR A 56 2.89 -1.07 13.12
CA TYR A 56 2.47 -1.85 11.94
C TYR A 56 3.06 -1.34 10.62
N ARG A 57 3.37 -0.04 10.51
CA ARG A 57 3.89 0.56 9.28
C ARG A 57 5.14 -0.15 8.75
N PRO A 58 6.13 -0.58 9.55
CA PRO A 58 7.29 -1.31 9.05
C PRO A 58 6.93 -2.65 8.39
N ILE A 59 5.85 -3.32 8.80
CA ILE A 59 5.40 -4.59 8.20
C ILE A 59 5.03 -4.39 6.72
N PHE A 60 4.48 -3.23 6.36
CA PHE A 60 4.21 -2.92 4.96
C PHE A 60 5.49 -2.88 4.12
N ASP A 61 6.57 -2.30 4.65
CA ASP A 61 7.85 -2.26 3.94
C ASP A 61 8.42 -3.67 3.78
N GLU A 62 8.38 -4.49 4.82
CA GLU A 62 8.83 -5.90 4.76
C GLU A 62 8.04 -6.72 3.73
N VAL A 63 6.70 -6.58 3.71
CA VAL A 63 5.85 -7.26 2.72
C VAL A 63 6.13 -6.75 1.32
N ARG A 64 6.26 -5.43 1.12
CA ARG A 64 6.65 -4.84 -0.17
C ARG A 64 7.98 -5.43 -0.61
N ASP A 65 9.03 -5.33 0.19
CA ASP A 65 10.38 -5.72 -0.21
C ASP A 65 10.52 -7.23 -0.45
N GLY A 66 9.70 -8.04 0.24
CA GLY A 66 9.59 -9.48 0.07
C GLY A 66 8.65 -9.96 -1.05
N PHE A 67 7.77 -9.11 -1.58
CA PHE A 67 6.75 -9.53 -2.55
C PHE A 67 7.39 -9.99 -3.88
N ARG A 68 6.96 -11.14 -4.41
CA ARG A 68 7.46 -11.67 -5.69
C ARG A 68 6.28 -12.13 -6.54
N ILE A 69 6.26 -11.67 -7.79
CA ILE A 69 5.40 -12.24 -8.83
C ILE A 69 6.17 -13.42 -9.42
N LEU A 70 5.59 -14.62 -9.33
CA LEU A 70 6.15 -15.81 -9.96
C LEU A 70 5.61 -15.93 -11.39
N SER A 71 6.48 -16.35 -12.30
CA SER A 71 6.18 -16.65 -13.70
C SER A 71 5.55 -18.02 -13.89
#